data_AF-A0A1B1BPF6-F1
#
_entry.id   AF-A0A1B1BPF6-F1
#
_cell.length_a   1.000
_cell.length_b   1.000
_cell.length_c   1.000
_cell.angle_alpha   90.00
_cell.angle_beta   90.00
_cell.angle_gamma   90.00
#
_symmetry.space_group_name_H-M   'P 1'
#
loop_
_entity.id
_entity.type
_entity.pdbx_description
1 polymer ?
#
loop_
_entity_poly.entity_id
_entity_poly.type
_entity_poly.pdbx_seq_one_letter_code
_entity_poly.pdbx_strand_id
1 'polypeptide(L)'
;MLVALTLAITVTSCAPSPTTTYRADSGETVTVDWADYPGHAGMDAADVLRAPPAEEIRTVSASILGEIEAHLSDEFALEWEDGPYGNEGRLYSPEGNGYGGESLYVTFNSGERESLGIPSRVEDWTRIMELISDVTSAHGLGALKRETIDPERAAENAERSGSDDPAAQWQWSGSAFGDSQWLSVSMNDIDRDRSGKAAGKIGVDDGWNPRSVQISYGATTLGSKDRVAFVDRIEPFEGLPLPKSTTSD
;
A
#
# COMPACT_ATOMS: atom_id res chain seq x y z
N MET A 1 -16.50 -45.77 -34.26
CA MET A 1 -16.74 -44.93 -33.08
C MET A 1 -15.79 -43.74 -33.19
N LEU A 2 -16.28 -42.61 -33.69
CA LEU A 2 -15.49 -41.39 -33.88
C LEU A 2 -15.74 -40.52 -32.64
N VAL A 3 -14.71 -40.24 -31.85
CA VAL A 3 -14.78 -39.31 -30.72
C VAL A 3 -14.44 -37.92 -31.27
N ALA A 4 -15.43 -37.04 -31.33
CA ALA A 4 -15.25 -35.64 -31.67
C ALA A 4 -14.78 -34.88 -30.42
N LEU A 5 -13.58 -34.31 -30.50
CA LEU A 5 -12.98 -33.48 -29.46
C LEU A 5 -13.51 -32.04 -29.65
N THR A 6 -14.43 -31.61 -28.80
CA THR A 6 -14.94 -30.24 -28.79
C THR A 6 -13.92 -29.33 -28.11
N LEU A 7 -13.15 -28.59 -28.93
CA LEU A 7 -12.24 -27.57 -28.45
C LEU A 7 -13.05 -26.33 -28.05
N ALA A 8 -13.23 -26.11 -26.73
CA ALA A 8 -13.83 -24.89 -26.21
C ALA A 8 -12.80 -23.75 -26.31
N ILE A 9 -12.95 -22.89 -27.32
CA ILE A 9 -12.20 -21.64 -27.41
C ILE A 9 -12.87 -20.65 -26.45
N THR A 10 -12.29 -20.45 -25.27
CA THR A 10 -12.64 -19.33 -24.40
C THR A 10 -12.12 -18.05 -25.05
N VAL A 11 -12.97 -17.37 -25.82
CA VAL A 11 -12.70 -16.02 -26.31
C VAL A 11 -12.78 -15.11 -25.09
N THR A 12 -11.64 -14.69 -24.56
CA THR A 12 -11.57 -13.57 -23.61
C THR A 12 -12.08 -12.35 -24.36
N SER A 13 -13.36 -11.99 -24.18
CA SER A 13 -13.90 -10.78 -24.77
C SER A 13 -13.25 -9.60 -24.06
N CYS A 14 -12.34 -8.89 -24.72
CA CYS A 14 -11.95 -7.56 -24.27
C CYS A 14 -13.22 -6.70 -24.27
N ALA A 15 -13.68 -6.31 -23.08
CA ALA A 15 -14.75 -5.34 -22.99
C ALA A 15 -14.25 -4.03 -23.63
N PRO A 16 -15.07 -3.34 -24.44
CA PRO A 16 -14.69 -2.04 -24.97
C PRO A 16 -14.48 -1.06 -23.82
N SER A 17 -13.54 -0.13 -23.99
CA SER A 17 -13.30 0.93 -23.02
C SER A 17 -14.56 1.79 -22.82
N PRO A 18 -14.82 2.27 -21.59
CA PRO A 18 -15.91 3.20 -21.36
C PRO A 18 -15.67 4.51 -22.13
N THR A 19 -16.75 5.18 -22.53
CA THR A 19 -16.69 6.54 -23.10
C THR A 19 -17.64 7.46 -22.34
N THR A 20 -17.38 8.76 -22.36
CA THR A 20 -18.25 9.77 -21.77
C THR A 20 -18.39 10.96 -22.70
N THR A 21 -19.62 11.38 -22.97
CA THR A 21 -19.92 12.53 -23.82
C THR A 21 -20.47 13.66 -22.97
N TYR A 22 -19.91 14.87 -23.12
CA TYR A 22 -20.35 16.08 -22.43
C TYR A 22 -20.33 17.29 -23.37
N ARG A 23 -20.85 18.42 -22.89
CA ARG A 23 -20.81 19.70 -23.61
C ARG A 23 -19.80 20.61 -22.92
N ALA A 24 -18.73 20.98 -23.63
CA ALA A 24 -17.72 21.90 -23.13
C ALA A 24 -18.25 23.33 -23.02
N ASP A 25 -17.54 24.20 -22.31
CA ASP A 25 -17.90 25.63 -22.14
C ASP A 25 -17.95 26.38 -23.48
N SER A 26 -17.19 25.93 -24.47
CA SER A 26 -17.26 26.41 -25.86
C SER A 26 -18.59 26.11 -26.55
N GLY A 27 -19.42 25.24 -25.98
CA GLY A 27 -20.64 24.71 -26.57
C GLY A 27 -20.42 23.50 -27.48
N GLU A 28 -19.18 23.04 -27.64
CA GLU A 28 -18.84 21.83 -28.39
C GLU A 28 -19.25 20.56 -27.64
N THR A 29 -19.68 19.53 -28.38
CA THR A 29 -19.88 18.19 -27.82
C THR A 29 -18.57 17.43 -27.88
N VAL A 30 -18.02 17.06 -26.72
CA VAL A 30 -16.78 16.31 -26.59
C VAL A 30 -17.11 14.89 -26.13
N THR A 31 -16.45 13.90 -26.70
CA THR A 31 -16.49 12.50 -26.23
C THR A 31 -15.07 12.09 -25.87
N VAL A 32 -14.89 11.63 -24.63
CA VAL A 32 -13.62 11.06 -24.15
C VAL A 32 -13.71 9.54 -24.11
N ASP A 33 -12.60 8.88 -24.42
CA ASP A 33 -12.39 7.45 -24.21
C ASP A 33 -11.56 7.26 -22.93
N TRP A 34 -12.07 6.47 -21.99
CA TRP A 34 -11.38 6.26 -20.71
C TRP A 34 -10.11 5.43 -20.86
N ALA A 35 -9.89 4.74 -21.99
CA ALA A 35 -8.58 4.17 -22.30
C ALA A 35 -7.49 5.25 -22.40
N ASP A 36 -7.82 6.49 -22.76
CA ASP A 36 -6.84 7.58 -22.87
C ASP A 36 -6.53 8.26 -21.51
N TYR A 37 -7.29 7.93 -20.45
CA TYR A 37 -7.12 8.50 -19.12
C TYR A 37 -5.71 8.19 -18.57
N PRO A 38 -4.89 9.20 -18.24
CA PRO A 38 -3.50 8.97 -17.86
C PRO A 38 -3.30 8.43 -16.43
N GLY A 39 -4.36 8.43 -15.61
CA GLY A 39 -4.35 7.95 -14.23
C GLY A 39 -4.68 6.47 -14.08
N HIS A 40 -5.31 6.10 -12.97
CA HIS A 40 -5.78 4.73 -12.71
C HIS A 40 -7.20 4.76 -12.13
N ALA A 41 -8.07 3.84 -12.55
CA ALA A 41 -9.50 3.79 -12.20
C ALA A 41 -9.79 3.76 -10.68
N GLY A 42 -8.82 3.37 -9.86
CA GLY A 42 -8.94 3.23 -8.41
C GLY A 42 -8.26 4.33 -7.58
N MET A 43 -7.70 5.38 -8.20
CA MET A 43 -6.91 6.39 -7.49
C MET A 43 -7.32 7.80 -7.88
N ASP A 44 -7.38 8.69 -6.89
CA ASP A 44 -7.58 10.12 -7.12
C ASP A 44 -6.30 10.74 -7.70
N ALA A 45 -6.43 11.38 -8.86
CA ALA A 45 -5.31 12.03 -9.53
C ALA A 45 -4.73 13.19 -8.70
N ALA A 46 -5.55 13.88 -7.90
CA ALA A 46 -5.08 14.94 -7.03
C ALA A 46 -4.15 14.38 -5.94
N ASP A 47 -4.46 13.21 -5.40
CA ASP A 47 -3.64 12.55 -4.38
C ASP A 47 -2.28 12.11 -4.98
N VAL A 48 -2.28 11.54 -6.19
CA VAL A 48 -1.03 11.16 -6.88
C VAL A 48 -0.18 12.39 -7.22
N LEU A 49 -0.79 13.50 -7.61
CA LEU A 49 -0.09 14.75 -7.87
C LEU A 49 0.50 15.38 -6.61
N ARG A 50 -0.10 15.17 -5.43
CA ARG A 50 0.44 15.66 -4.15
C ARG A 50 1.54 14.75 -3.58
N ALA A 51 1.56 13.47 -3.93
CA ALA A 51 2.63 12.56 -3.54
C ALA A 51 4.01 13.04 -4.05
N PRO A 52 5.11 12.75 -3.34
CA PRO A 52 6.46 13.08 -3.79
C PRO A 52 6.78 12.44 -5.14
N PRO A 53 7.50 13.12 -6.06
CA PRO A 53 7.83 12.55 -7.37
C PRO A 53 8.71 11.30 -7.25
N ALA A 54 8.64 10.43 -8.27
CA ALA A 54 9.35 9.15 -8.29
C ALA A 54 10.87 9.29 -8.08
N GLU A 55 11.47 10.39 -8.53
CA GLU A 55 12.90 10.65 -8.35
C GLU A 55 13.30 10.99 -6.91
N GLU A 56 12.36 11.50 -6.10
CA GLU A 56 12.60 11.91 -4.71
C GLU A 56 12.11 10.86 -3.70
N ILE A 57 11.27 9.92 -4.13
CA ILE A 57 10.52 9.02 -3.25
C ILE A 57 11.40 8.17 -2.32
N ARG A 58 12.61 7.81 -2.79
CA ARG A 58 13.59 7.05 -1.98
C ARG A 58 14.11 7.89 -0.82
N THR A 59 14.37 9.17 -1.05
CA THR A 59 14.83 10.10 -0.01
C THR A 59 13.72 10.34 1.02
N VAL A 60 12.48 10.50 0.56
CA VAL A 60 11.31 10.64 1.46
C VAL A 60 11.13 9.39 2.30
N SER A 61 11.12 8.22 1.68
CA SER A 61 11.03 6.92 2.38
C SER A 61 12.13 6.76 3.42
N ALA A 62 13.39 7.03 3.06
CA ALA A 62 14.52 6.93 4.00
C ALA A 62 14.39 7.92 5.17
N SER A 63 13.86 9.13 4.93
CA SER A 63 13.63 10.12 5.98
C SER A 63 12.57 9.63 6.98
N ILE A 64 11.41 9.18 6.48
CA ILE A 64 10.29 8.74 7.34
C ILE A 64 10.69 7.50 8.15
N LEU A 65 11.21 6.47 7.47
CA LEU A 65 11.62 5.24 8.13
C LEU A 65 12.77 5.49 9.11
N GLY A 66 13.78 6.27 8.72
CA GLY A 66 14.89 6.61 9.61
C GLY A 66 14.48 7.40 10.85
N GLU A 67 13.50 8.29 10.75
CA GLU A 67 12.95 9.02 11.89
C GLU A 67 12.19 8.07 12.84
N ILE A 68 11.38 7.15 12.30
CA ILE A 68 10.73 6.10 13.09
C ILE A 68 11.78 5.23 13.80
N GLU A 69 12.78 4.72 13.07
CA GLU A 69 13.86 3.91 13.64
C GLU A 69 14.55 4.65 14.79
N ALA A 70 14.90 5.92 14.59
CA ALA A 70 15.56 6.74 15.61
C ALA A 70 14.69 6.92 16.88
N HIS A 71 13.41 7.24 16.74
CA HIS A 71 12.50 7.38 17.89
C HIS A 71 12.33 6.08 18.66
N LEU A 72 12.15 4.95 17.96
CA LEU A 72 11.97 3.65 18.60
C LEU A 72 13.29 3.13 19.21
N SER A 73 14.43 3.39 18.58
CA SER A 73 15.75 3.07 19.13
C SER A 73 16.06 3.88 20.39
N ASP A 74 15.72 5.17 20.43
CA ASP A 74 15.95 6.01 21.61
C ASP A 74 15.08 5.56 22.80
N GLU A 75 13.80 5.25 22.58
CA GLU A 75 12.88 4.90 23.66
C GLU A 75 12.99 3.44 24.12
N PHE A 76 13.27 2.50 23.21
CA PHE A 76 13.23 1.06 23.48
C PHE A 76 14.56 0.32 23.25
N ALA A 77 15.63 1.03 22.89
CA ALA A 77 16.92 0.45 22.55
C ALA A 77 16.85 -0.61 21.43
N LEU A 78 15.95 -0.41 20.45
CA LEU A 78 15.85 -1.28 19.29
C LEU A 78 17.06 -1.09 18.36
N GLU A 79 17.54 -2.20 17.84
CA GLU A 79 18.49 -2.26 16.73
C GLU A 79 17.74 -2.72 15.47
N TRP A 80 18.21 -2.30 14.29
CA TRP A 80 17.49 -2.49 13.02
C TRP A 80 18.37 -3.13 11.95
N GLU A 81 17.75 -3.99 11.14
CA GLU A 81 18.34 -4.60 9.96
C GLU A 81 17.39 -4.54 8.76
N ASP A 82 17.91 -4.93 7.61
CA ASP A 82 17.12 -5.08 6.39
C ASP A 82 16.32 -6.37 6.45
N GLY A 83 15.05 -6.34 6.05
CA GLY A 83 14.24 -7.55 5.92
C GLY A 83 14.83 -8.55 4.90
N PRO A 84 14.35 -9.81 4.89
CA PRO A 84 14.93 -10.90 4.11
C PRO A 84 14.89 -10.68 2.59
N TYR A 85 14.00 -9.82 2.09
CA TYR A 85 13.89 -9.48 0.67
C TYR A 85 14.77 -8.29 0.25
N GLY A 86 15.59 -7.77 1.17
CA GLY A 86 16.55 -6.69 0.95
C GLY A 86 15.97 -5.28 1.11
N ASN A 87 16.85 -4.29 1.04
CA ASN A 87 16.54 -2.90 1.33
C ASN A 87 16.30 -2.00 0.12
N GLU A 88 16.55 -2.54 -1.07
CA GLU A 88 16.41 -1.78 -2.29
C GLU A 88 14.93 -1.62 -2.59
N GLY A 89 14.40 -0.43 -2.29
CA GLY A 89 13.06 -0.08 -2.73
C GLY A 89 12.93 -0.21 -4.25
N ARG A 90 11.76 -0.53 -4.76
CA ARG A 90 11.52 -0.82 -6.18
C ARG A 90 10.38 0.02 -6.72
N LEU A 91 10.53 0.43 -7.97
CA LEU A 91 9.49 1.09 -8.74
C LEU A 91 8.83 0.06 -9.66
N TYR A 92 7.51 0.10 -9.72
CA TYR A 92 6.66 -0.78 -10.51
C TYR A 92 5.77 0.08 -11.39
N SER A 93 5.75 -0.23 -12.68
CA SER A 93 4.73 0.32 -13.58
C SER A 93 3.44 -0.51 -13.43
N PRO A 94 2.27 0.12 -13.39
CA PRO A 94 1.00 -0.59 -13.44
C PRO A 94 0.83 -1.27 -14.80
N GLU A 95 0.01 -2.33 -14.84
CA GLU A 95 -0.27 -3.05 -16.09
C GLU A 95 -1.17 -2.25 -17.05
N GLY A 96 -1.95 -1.31 -16.50
CA GLY A 96 -2.87 -0.46 -17.24
C GLY A 96 -3.45 0.66 -16.38
N ASN A 97 -4.50 1.32 -16.88
CA ASN A 97 -5.26 2.35 -16.17
C ASN A 97 -6.61 1.87 -15.62
N GLY A 98 -6.92 0.57 -15.70
CA GLY A 98 -8.25 0.03 -15.37
C GLY A 98 -9.31 0.14 -16.48
N TYR A 99 -9.02 0.88 -17.56
CA TYR A 99 -9.97 1.14 -18.66
C TYR A 99 -9.50 0.61 -20.01
N GLY A 100 -8.44 -0.23 -20.01
CA GLY A 100 -7.87 -0.82 -21.21
C GLY A 100 -6.79 0.02 -21.91
N GLY A 101 -6.31 1.09 -21.28
CA GLY A 101 -5.16 1.87 -21.73
C GLY A 101 -4.02 1.93 -20.72
N GLU A 102 -3.01 2.74 -21.02
CA GLU A 102 -1.80 2.89 -20.20
C GLU A 102 -1.97 3.96 -19.11
N SER A 103 -1.44 3.68 -17.92
CA SER A 103 -1.30 4.67 -16.85
C SER A 103 0.11 5.25 -16.83
N LEU A 104 0.23 6.53 -16.50
CA LEU A 104 1.52 7.20 -16.27
C LEU A 104 2.04 7.00 -14.83
N TYR A 105 1.25 6.39 -13.95
CA TYR A 105 1.64 6.19 -12.58
C TYR A 105 2.80 5.20 -12.46
N VAL A 106 3.56 5.35 -11.38
CA VAL A 106 4.54 4.36 -10.91
C VAL A 106 4.34 4.16 -9.42
N THR A 107 4.47 2.92 -8.97
CA THR A 107 4.36 2.56 -7.56
C THR A 107 5.74 2.26 -7.00
N PHE A 108 6.13 2.95 -5.95
CA PHE A 108 7.31 2.67 -5.15
C PHE A 108 6.92 1.83 -3.93
N ASN A 109 7.66 0.76 -3.68
CA ASN A 109 7.68 0.05 -2.40
C ASN A 109 9.10 0.09 -1.84
N SER A 110 9.28 0.52 -0.61
CA SER A 110 10.57 0.45 0.08
C SER A 110 10.95 -1.01 0.35
N GLY A 111 12.23 -1.25 0.63
CA GLY A 111 12.57 -2.44 1.39
C GLY A 111 11.96 -2.36 2.80
N GLU A 112 11.68 -3.51 3.39
CA GLU A 112 11.21 -3.60 4.76
C GLU A 112 12.39 -3.43 5.73
N ARG A 113 12.14 -2.71 6.81
CA ARG A 113 13.08 -2.51 7.92
C ARG A 113 12.55 -3.28 9.12
N GLU A 114 13.42 -4.06 9.74
CA GLU A 114 13.04 -4.97 10.81
C GLU A 114 13.91 -4.75 12.05
N SER A 115 13.30 -4.67 13.22
CA SER A 115 14.06 -4.61 14.47
C SER A 115 14.53 -5.98 14.94
N LEU A 116 15.68 -6.04 15.61
CA LEU A 116 16.27 -7.28 16.16
C LEU A 116 15.57 -7.81 17.42
N GLY A 117 14.61 -7.04 17.94
CA GLY A 117 13.84 -7.37 19.12
C GLY A 117 12.56 -6.54 19.18
N ILE A 118 11.73 -6.85 20.17
CA ILE A 118 10.53 -6.09 20.48
C ILE A 118 10.32 -6.08 22.01
N PRO A 119 9.83 -4.98 22.61
CA PRO A 119 9.47 -4.99 24.01
C PRO A 119 8.34 -5.99 24.30
N SER A 120 8.39 -6.66 25.45
CA SER A 120 7.44 -7.72 25.78
C SER A 120 6.13 -7.23 26.39
N ARG A 121 6.00 -5.95 26.75
CA ARG A 121 4.78 -5.41 27.37
C ARG A 121 3.81 -4.84 26.35
N VAL A 122 2.52 -4.96 26.62
CA VAL A 122 1.46 -4.43 25.76
C VAL A 122 1.42 -2.89 25.77
N GLU A 123 1.81 -2.27 26.88
CA GLU A 123 1.88 -0.80 26.95
C GLU A 123 2.97 -0.26 26.02
N ASP A 124 4.09 -0.97 25.89
CA ASP A 124 5.19 -0.61 25.00
C ASP A 124 4.75 -0.71 23.53
N TRP A 125 3.95 -1.73 23.17
CA TRP A 125 3.38 -1.88 21.82
C TRP A 125 2.42 -0.74 21.47
N THR A 126 1.63 -0.31 22.46
CA THR A 126 0.74 0.85 22.31
C THR A 126 1.57 2.11 22.06
N ARG A 127 2.65 2.27 22.82
CA ARG A 127 3.56 3.41 22.71
C ARG A 127 4.34 3.43 21.39
N ILE A 128 4.78 2.28 20.88
CA ILE A 128 5.37 2.15 19.54
C ILE A 128 4.40 2.67 18.47
N MET A 129 3.13 2.23 18.50
CA MET A 129 2.11 2.67 17.55
C MET A 129 1.84 4.18 17.63
N GLU A 130 1.90 4.77 18.83
CA GLU A 130 1.76 6.23 19.04
C GLU A 130 2.95 6.99 18.46
N LEU A 131 4.19 6.57 18.74
CA LEU A 131 5.40 7.18 18.19
C LEU A 131 5.42 7.14 16.67
N ILE A 132 5.06 6.01 16.06
CA ILE A 132 4.95 5.90 14.61
C ILE A 132 3.84 6.83 14.10
N SER A 133 2.70 6.91 14.79
CA SER A 133 1.60 7.81 14.40
C SER A 133 2.00 9.28 14.43
N ASP A 134 2.84 9.70 15.39
CA ASP A 134 3.36 11.05 15.49
C ASP A 134 4.23 11.37 14.26
N VAL A 135 5.15 10.47 13.90
CA VAL A 135 6.01 10.63 12.70
C VAL A 135 5.17 10.63 11.42
N THR A 136 4.30 9.63 11.22
CA THR A 136 3.47 9.56 10.01
C THR A 136 2.55 10.78 9.87
N SER A 137 2.02 11.30 10.97
CA SER A 137 1.22 12.53 10.96
C SER A 137 2.05 13.75 10.58
N ALA A 138 3.27 13.87 11.10
CA ALA A 138 4.18 14.97 10.76
C ALA A 138 4.57 14.98 9.28
N HIS A 139 4.60 13.81 8.64
CA HIS A 139 4.88 13.63 7.21
C HIS A 139 3.63 13.58 6.32
N GLY A 140 2.44 13.86 6.88
CA GLY A 140 1.20 13.99 6.10
C GLY A 140 0.47 12.68 5.80
N LEU A 141 0.93 11.53 6.31
CA LEU A 141 0.24 10.23 6.21
C LEU A 141 -0.87 10.05 7.25
N GLY A 142 -1.02 11.01 8.17
CA GLY A 142 -1.94 10.91 9.30
C GLY A 142 -1.51 9.86 10.33
N ALA A 143 -2.37 9.59 11.30
CA ALA A 143 -2.10 8.62 12.36
C ALA A 143 -2.29 7.18 11.86
N LEU A 144 -1.57 6.22 12.47
CA LEU A 144 -1.77 4.81 12.16
C LEU A 144 -3.19 4.37 12.52
N LYS A 145 -3.86 3.75 11.56
CA LYS A 145 -5.05 2.95 11.80
C LYS A 145 -4.61 1.56 12.25
N ARG A 146 -4.99 1.19 13.47
CA ARG A 146 -4.75 -0.14 14.05
C ARG A 146 -5.71 -1.16 13.44
N GLU A 147 -5.19 -2.28 12.94
CA GLU A 147 -5.99 -3.26 12.20
C GLU A 147 -6.27 -4.52 13.04
N THR A 148 -5.29 -5.03 13.77
CA THR A 148 -5.38 -6.26 14.59
C THR A 148 -6.13 -6.08 15.90
N ILE A 149 -6.30 -4.84 16.36
CA ILE A 149 -6.99 -4.51 17.62
C ILE A 149 -8.28 -3.72 17.37
N ASP A 150 -8.79 -3.77 16.14
CA ASP A 150 -10.10 -3.26 15.78
C ASP A 150 -11.20 -4.15 16.41
N PRO A 151 -12.02 -3.63 17.35
CA PRO A 151 -13.09 -4.40 17.99
C PRO A 151 -14.13 -4.93 17.01
N GLU A 152 -14.36 -4.25 15.88
CA GLU A 152 -15.32 -4.70 14.86
C GLU A 152 -14.83 -5.95 14.12
N ARG A 153 -13.52 -6.24 14.19
CA ARG A 153 -12.86 -7.39 13.55
C ARG A 153 -12.30 -8.39 14.55
N ALA A 154 -12.73 -8.35 15.81
CA ALA A 154 -12.15 -9.16 16.90
C ALA A 154 -12.06 -10.66 16.58
N ALA A 155 -13.08 -11.25 15.92
CA ALA A 155 -13.07 -12.68 15.57
C ALA A 155 -12.03 -13.02 14.48
N GLU A 156 -11.92 -12.21 13.44
CA GLU A 156 -10.91 -12.37 12.39
C GLU A 156 -9.50 -12.14 12.96
N ASN A 157 -9.38 -11.14 13.84
CA ASN A 157 -8.13 -10.84 14.53
C ASN A 157 -7.72 -11.98 15.46
N ALA A 158 -8.64 -12.63 16.16
CA ALA A 158 -8.33 -13.81 16.97
C ALA A 158 -7.82 -14.99 16.13
N GLU A 159 -8.37 -15.21 14.94
CA GLU A 159 -7.87 -16.21 14.00
C GLU A 159 -6.44 -15.87 13.51
N ARG A 160 -6.20 -14.60 13.20
CA ARG A 160 -4.92 -14.12 12.69
C ARG A 160 -3.83 -14.04 13.75
N SER A 161 -4.15 -13.59 14.97
CA SER A 161 -3.19 -13.19 16.01
C SER A 161 -3.31 -13.99 17.32
N GLY A 162 -4.11 -15.05 17.31
CA GLY A 162 -4.23 -16.03 18.40
C GLY A 162 -5.19 -15.66 19.53
N SER A 163 -5.67 -14.41 19.61
CA SER A 163 -6.61 -13.98 20.63
C SER A 163 -7.45 -12.76 20.22
N ASP A 164 -8.66 -12.64 20.76
CA ASP A 164 -9.50 -11.44 20.71
C ASP A 164 -9.14 -10.40 21.79
N ASP A 165 -8.34 -10.78 22.79
CA ASP A 165 -7.73 -9.87 23.76
C ASP A 165 -6.42 -9.31 23.19
N PRO A 166 -6.31 -7.99 22.91
CA PRO A 166 -5.10 -7.35 22.42
C PRO A 166 -3.83 -7.68 23.22
N ALA A 167 -3.94 -7.86 24.53
CA ALA A 167 -2.80 -8.17 25.40
C ALA A 167 -2.28 -9.61 25.24
N ALA A 168 -3.10 -10.50 24.68
CA ALA A 168 -2.77 -11.89 24.41
C ALA A 168 -2.46 -12.17 22.93
N GLN A 169 -2.54 -11.15 22.06
CA GLN A 169 -2.20 -11.27 20.64
C GLN A 169 -0.68 -11.38 20.46
N TRP A 170 -0.26 -12.28 19.56
CA TRP A 170 1.16 -12.43 19.19
C TRP A 170 1.58 -11.48 18.07
N GLN A 171 0.63 -10.83 17.39
CA GLN A 171 0.92 -9.85 16.35
C GLN A 171 -0.03 -8.67 16.41
N TRP A 172 0.51 -7.45 16.28
CA TRP A 172 -0.25 -6.25 15.96
C TRP A 172 0.14 -5.71 14.57
N SER A 173 -0.84 -5.18 13.82
CA SER A 173 -0.59 -4.49 12.56
C SER A 173 -1.35 -3.18 12.47
N GLY A 174 -0.83 -2.27 11.66
CA GLY A 174 -1.47 -1.01 11.36
C GLY A 174 -0.91 -0.37 10.10
N SER A 175 -1.65 0.58 9.59
CA SER A 175 -1.28 1.32 8.38
C SER A 175 -1.66 2.79 8.51
N ALA A 176 -0.84 3.68 7.96
CA ALA A 176 -1.14 5.11 7.79
C ALA A 176 -1.22 5.43 6.29
N PHE A 177 -2.10 6.34 5.91
CA PHE A 177 -2.37 6.71 4.52
C PHE A 177 -2.53 8.21 4.40
N GLY A 178 -1.81 8.82 3.47
CA GLY A 178 -2.00 10.23 3.14
C GLY A 178 -1.57 10.48 1.71
N ASP A 179 -2.43 11.17 0.97
CA ASP A 179 -2.33 11.20 -0.48
C ASP A 179 -2.22 9.77 -1.04
N SER A 180 -1.50 9.56 -2.15
CA SER A 180 -1.21 8.22 -2.67
C SER A 180 0.00 7.55 -2.01
N GLN A 181 0.23 7.82 -0.71
CA GLN A 181 1.31 7.25 0.09
C GLN A 181 0.75 6.39 1.21
N TRP A 182 1.52 5.39 1.63
CA TRP A 182 1.20 4.57 2.79
C TRP A 182 2.44 4.17 3.56
N LEU A 183 2.24 3.90 4.85
CA LEU A 183 3.20 3.25 5.72
C LEU A 183 2.52 2.06 6.39
N SER A 184 3.17 0.91 6.34
CA SER A 184 2.71 -0.32 6.98
C SER A 184 3.59 -0.64 8.17
N VAL A 185 2.99 -1.08 9.27
CA VAL A 185 3.70 -1.61 10.43
C VAL A 185 3.15 -2.98 10.82
N SER A 186 4.05 -3.89 11.17
CA SER A 186 3.73 -5.15 11.83
C SER A 186 4.63 -5.31 13.06
N MET A 187 4.06 -5.78 14.16
CA MET A 187 4.77 -6.04 15.42
C MET A 187 4.48 -7.48 15.79
N ASN A 188 5.52 -8.32 15.89
CA ASN A 188 5.39 -9.76 16.15
C ASN A 188 6.17 -10.14 17.39
N ASP A 189 5.60 -10.99 18.24
CA ASP A 189 6.31 -11.66 19.34
C ASP A 189 5.80 -13.09 19.47
N ILE A 190 6.58 -14.03 18.93
CA ILE A 190 6.27 -15.46 18.96
C ILE A 190 6.13 -16.03 20.39
N ASP A 191 6.74 -15.41 21.41
CA ASP A 191 6.64 -15.90 22.78
C ASP A 191 5.24 -15.68 23.38
N ARG A 192 4.44 -14.81 22.74
CA ARG A 192 3.02 -14.63 23.06
C ARG A 192 2.11 -15.67 22.40
N ASP A 193 2.61 -16.42 21.41
CA ASP A 193 1.79 -17.38 20.68
C ASP A 193 1.59 -18.68 21.46
N ARG A 194 0.45 -18.76 22.15
CA ARG A 194 0.02 -20.00 22.82
C ARG A 194 -0.48 -21.09 21.87
N SER A 195 -0.78 -20.73 20.61
CA SER A 195 -1.38 -21.64 19.63
C SER A 195 -0.36 -22.42 18.81
N GLY A 196 0.89 -21.95 18.75
CA GLY A 196 1.96 -22.51 17.93
C GLY A 196 1.80 -22.28 16.43
N LYS A 197 0.91 -21.36 16.01
CA LYS A 197 0.63 -21.04 14.61
C LYS A 197 1.45 -19.86 14.07
N ALA A 198 2.06 -19.05 14.94
CA ALA A 198 2.68 -17.78 14.58
C ALA A 198 3.89 -17.95 13.65
N ALA A 199 4.75 -18.96 13.89
CA ALA A 199 6.00 -19.12 13.12
C ALA A 199 5.77 -19.16 11.60
N GLY A 200 4.80 -19.96 11.14
CA GLY A 200 4.46 -20.06 9.72
C GLY A 200 3.71 -18.85 9.17
N LYS A 201 3.15 -18.00 10.03
CA LYS A 201 2.47 -16.76 9.64
C LYS A 201 3.42 -15.57 9.55
N ILE A 202 4.42 -15.53 10.43
CA ILE A 202 5.48 -14.51 10.42
C ILE A 202 6.43 -14.73 9.24
N GLY A 203 6.59 -15.97 8.77
CA GLY A 203 7.54 -16.29 7.70
C GLY A 203 8.96 -16.53 8.24
N VAL A 204 9.09 -17.14 9.42
CA VAL A 204 10.39 -17.46 10.03
C VAL A 204 11.24 -18.32 9.08
N ASP A 205 10.62 -19.21 8.32
CA ASP A 205 11.30 -20.05 7.32
C ASP A 205 11.84 -19.23 6.13
N ASP A 206 11.27 -18.05 5.88
CA ASP A 206 11.72 -17.08 4.87
C ASP A 206 12.77 -16.10 5.41
N GLY A 207 13.17 -16.25 6.68
CA GLY A 207 14.23 -15.46 7.32
C GLY A 207 13.74 -14.28 8.15
N TRP A 208 12.43 -14.11 8.35
CA TRP A 208 11.87 -13.04 9.19
C TRP A 208 12.17 -13.25 10.68
N ASN A 209 12.47 -12.17 11.40
CA ASN A 209 12.64 -12.22 12.85
C ASN A 209 11.28 -12.43 13.54
N PRO A 210 11.09 -13.51 14.35
CA PRO A 210 9.84 -13.76 15.05
C PRO A 210 9.54 -12.81 16.22
N ARG A 211 10.45 -11.87 16.53
CA ARG A 211 10.36 -10.90 17.62
C ARG A 211 10.80 -9.53 17.13
N SER A 212 9.93 -8.84 16.41
CA SER A 212 10.33 -7.62 15.70
C SER A 212 9.18 -6.63 15.51
N VAL A 213 9.58 -5.39 15.30
CA VAL A 213 8.81 -4.35 14.64
C VAL A 213 9.31 -4.31 13.19
N GLN A 214 8.38 -4.44 12.25
CA GLN A 214 8.61 -4.37 10.82
C GLN A 214 7.90 -3.14 10.28
N ILE A 215 8.60 -2.31 9.51
CA ILE A 215 8.05 -1.12 8.87
C ILE A 215 8.40 -1.07 7.40
N SER A 216 7.47 -0.58 6.59
CA SER A 216 7.70 -0.29 5.18
C SER A 216 6.88 0.91 4.71
N TYR A 217 7.36 1.54 3.65
CA TYR A 217 6.73 2.70 3.06
C TYR A 217 6.48 2.43 1.58
N GLY A 218 5.35 2.91 1.06
CA GLY A 218 5.09 2.90 -0.36
C GLY A 218 4.35 4.15 -0.82
N ALA A 219 4.38 4.38 -2.12
CA ALA A 219 3.62 5.45 -2.75
C ALA A 219 3.35 5.16 -4.21
N THR A 220 2.17 5.52 -4.70
CA THR A 220 1.91 5.67 -6.13
C THR A 220 2.09 7.14 -6.50
N THR A 221 2.92 7.40 -7.52
CA THR A 221 3.37 8.74 -7.90
C THR A 221 3.60 8.85 -9.40
N LEU A 222 4.06 10.02 -9.83
CA LEU A 222 4.48 10.35 -11.19
C LEU A 222 5.98 10.68 -11.21
N GLY A 223 6.64 10.34 -12.30
CA GLY A 223 7.94 10.90 -12.63
C GLY A 223 7.84 12.42 -12.81
N SER A 224 8.85 13.16 -12.38
CA SER A 224 8.85 14.63 -12.46
C SER A 224 8.64 15.14 -13.89
N LYS A 225 9.14 14.41 -14.88
CA LYS A 225 8.98 14.73 -16.31
C LYS A 225 7.59 14.43 -16.83
N ASP A 226 6.90 13.46 -16.25
CA ASP A 226 5.58 13.00 -16.70
C ASP A 226 4.46 13.85 -16.10
N ARG A 227 4.72 14.63 -15.04
CA ARG A 227 3.73 15.49 -14.39
C ARG A 227 3.08 16.51 -15.32
N VAL A 228 3.86 17.15 -16.20
CA VAL A 228 3.30 18.12 -17.16
C VAL A 228 2.39 17.41 -18.16
N ALA A 229 2.89 16.30 -18.74
CA ALA A 229 2.10 15.50 -19.68
C ALA A 229 0.84 14.90 -19.02
N PHE A 230 0.91 14.55 -17.74
CA PHE A 230 -0.23 14.05 -16.97
C PHE A 230 -1.31 15.12 -16.81
N VAL A 231 -0.94 16.34 -16.39
CA VAL A 231 -1.87 17.46 -16.24
C VAL A 231 -2.53 17.84 -17.57
N ASP A 232 -1.76 17.87 -18.66
CA ASP A 232 -2.32 18.15 -19.98
C ASP A 232 -3.29 17.04 -20.45
N ARG A 233 -2.96 15.77 -20.17
CA ARG A 233 -3.78 14.62 -20.58
C ARG A 233 -5.02 14.40 -19.71
N ILE A 234 -5.04 14.88 -18.48
CA ILE A 234 -6.18 14.70 -17.58
C ILE A 234 -7.25 15.78 -17.78
N GLU A 235 -6.90 16.95 -18.33
CA GLU A 235 -7.82 18.08 -18.57
C GLU A 235 -9.18 17.66 -19.19
N PRO A 236 -9.25 16.81 -20.23
CA PRO A 236 -10.54 16.44 -20.83
C PRO A 236 -11.46 15.60 -19.92
N PHE A 237 -10.90 15.03 -18.84
CA PHE A 237 -11.58 14.15 -17.89
C PHE A 237 -11.95 14.85 -16.59
N GLU A 238 -11.46 16.07 -16.35
CA GLU A 238 -11.68 16.78 -15.09
C GLU A 238 -13.17 17.01 -14.81
N GLY A 239 -13.59 16.70 -13.59
CA GLY A 239 -14.99 16.82 -13.16
C GLY A 239 -15.94 15.75 -13.71
N LEU A 240 -15.48 14.86 -14.59
CA LEU A 240 -16.26 13.71 -15.04
C LEU A 240 -16.26 12.60 -13.97
N PRO A 241 -17.39 11.90 -13.75
CA PRO A 241 -17.41 10.76 -12.84
C PRO A 241 -16.62 9.58 -13.44
N LEU A 242 -15.68 9.04 -12.66
CA LEU A 242 -14.93 7.83 -13.00
C LEU A 242 -15.89 6.64 -13.23
N PRO A 243 -15.85 5.97 -14.39
CA PRO A 243 -16.55 4.73 -14.61
C PRO A 243 -15.99 3.61 -13.73
N LYS A 244 -16.76 2.53 -13.61
CA LYS A 244 -16.23 1.29 -13.04
C LYS A 244 -15.09 0.78 -13.92
N SER A 245 -14.03 0.28 -13.30
CA SER A 245 -12.94 -0.41 -13.99
C SER A 245 -13.49 -1.54 -14.88
N THR A 246 -12.93 -1.66 -16.07
CA THR A 246 -13.24 -2.74 -17.02
C THR A 246 -12.26 -3.90 -16.95
N THR A 247 -11.13 -3.69 -16.29
CA THR A 247 -10.10 -4.69 -16.01
C THR A 247 -9.88 -4.79 -14.50
N SER A 248 -9.33 -5.93 -14.06
CA SER A 248 -9.05 -6.22 -12.65
C SER A 248 -7.56 -6.15 -12.33
N ASP A 249 -6.84 -5.30 -13.06
CA ASP A 249 -5.46 -4.88 -12.80
C ASP A 249 -5.31 -4.20 -11.44
#